data_AF-T0H9E2-F1
#
_entry.id   AF-T0H9E2-F1
#
_cell.length_a   1.000
_cell.length_b   1.000
_cell.length_c   1.000
_cell.angle_alpha   90.00
_cell.angle_beta   90.00
_cell.angle_gamma   90.00
#
_symmetry.space_group_name_H-M   'P 1'
#
loop_
_entity.id
_entity.type
_entity.pdbx_description
1 polymer ?
#
loop_
_entity_poly.entity_id
_entity_poly.type
_entity_poly.pdbx_seq_one_letter_code
_entity_poly.pdbx_strand_id
1 'polypeptide(L)' 'MADIASVFSWPPSEMDGWPIAELMIWRAKAEKRAGSAGTSPKHGKR' A
#
# COMPACT_ATOMS: atom_id res chain seq x y z
N MET A 1 -5.49 -5.74 6.23
CA MET A 1 -6.45 -4.91 5.48
C MET A 1 -6.11 -3.42 5.57
N ALA A 2 -5.89 -2.88 6.78
CA ALA A 2 -5.52 -1.48 6.99
C ALA A 2 -4.32 -0.99 6.16
N ASP A 3 -3.27 -1.79 6.01
CA ASP A 3 -2.07 -1.39 5.25
C ASP A 3 -2.33 -1.16 3.76
N ILE A 4 -3.29 -1.87 3.16
CA ILE A 4 -3.67 -1.64 1.76
C ILE A 4 -4.44 -0.32 1.67
N ALA A 5 -5.40 -0.11 2.58
CA ALA A 5 -6.18 1.12 2.66
C ALA A 5 -5.28 2.35 2.91
N SER A 6 -4.24 2.23 3.73
CA SER A 6 -3.29 3.32 4.01
C SER A 6 -2.31 3.58 2.86
N VAL A 7 -1.91 2.55 2.09
CA VAL A 7 -0.97 2.72 0.96
C VAL A 7 -1.66 3.20 -0.31
N PHE A 8 -2.92 2.81 -0.53
CA PHE A 8 -3.66 3.08 -1.76
C PHE A 8 -4.84 4.06 -1.57
N SER A 9 -5.15 4.48 -0.33
CA SER A 9 -6.29 5.34 0.00
C SER A 9 -7.61 4.84 -0.57
N TRP A 10 -7.84 3.52 -0.53
CA TRP A 10 -9.05 2.91 -1.07
C TRP A 10 -10.26 3.01 -0.12
N PRO A 11 -11.46 3.31 -0.63
CA PRO A 11 -12.72 3.28 0.13
C PRO A 11 -13.15 1.85 0.51
N PRO A 12 -13.91 1.68 1.61
CA PRO A 12 -14.38 0.36 2.08
C PRO A 12 -15.17 -0.46 1.05
N SER A 13 -15.87 0.21 0.13
CA SER A 13 -16.64 -0.41 -0.96
C SER A 13 -15.78 -1.20 -1.96
N GLU A 14 -14.51 -0.82 -2.14
CA GLU A 14 -13.57 -1.55 -3.00
C GLU A 14 -12.97 -2.77 -2.28
N MET A 15 -12.93 -2.76 -0.95
CA MET A 15 -12.47 -3.90 -0.16
C MET A 15 -13.53 -4.99 -0.06
N ASP A 16 -14.81 -4.64 0.03
CA ASP A 16 -15.92 -5.61 0.10
C ASP A 16 -16.22 -6.29 -1.24
N GLY A 17 -15.83 -5.65 -2.35
CA GLY A 17 -16.01 -6.22 -3.70
C GLY A 17 -15.02 -7.33 -4.05
N TRP A 18 -13.92 -7.48 -3.29
CA TRP A 18 -12.82 -8.37 -3.66
C TRP A 18 -12.72 -9.61 -2.76
N PRO A 19 -12.38 -10.77 -3.35
CA PRO A 19 -12.14 -11.98 -2.57
C PRO A 19 -10.88 -11.82 -1.72
N ILE A 20 -10.88 -12.47 -0.55
CA ILE A 20 -9.77 -12.46 0.42
C ILE A 20 -8.42 -12.83 -0.21
N ALA A 21 -8.41 -13.75 -1.17
CA ALA A 21 -7.19 -14.14 -1.89
C ALA A 21 -6.55 -12.96 -2.65
N GLU A 22 -7.38 -12.12 -3.29
CA GLU A 22 -6.92 -10.92 -4.00
C GLU A 22 -6.37 -9.89 -3.01
N LEU A 23 -7.07 -9.68 -1.89
CA LEU A 23 -6.61 -8.78 -0.82
C LEU A 23 -5.24 -9.20 -0.25
N MET A 24 -4.96 -10.50 -0.14
CA MET A 24 -3.64 -10.99 0.29
C MET A 24 -2.52 -10.66 -0.71
N ILE A 25 -2.81 -10.73 -2.02
CA ILE A 25 -1.86 -10.34 -3.08
C ILE A 25 -1.56 -8.84 -3.00
N TRP A 26 -2.59 -8.03 -2.81
CA TRP A 26 -2.45 -6.58 -2.67
C TRP A 26 -1.73 -6.18 -1.38
N ARG A 27 -1.87 -6.95 -0.30
CA ARG A 27 -1.10 -6.73 0.93
C ARG A 27 0.41 -6.88 0.69
N ALA A 28 0.82 -7.93 -0.01
CA ALA A 28 2.23 -8.15 -0.36
C ALA A 28 2.78 -7.05 -1.28
N LYS A 29 1.96 -6.51 -2.19
CA LYS A 29 2.33 -5.35 -3.03
C LYS A 29 2.42 -4.05 -2.23
N ALA A 30 1.47 -3.81 -1.32
CA ALA A 30 1.42 -2.64 -0.44
C ALA A 30 2.68 -2.58 0.43
N GLU A 31 3.10 -3.71 1.00
CA GLU A 31 4.29 -3.82 1.83
C GLU A 31 5.59 -3.53 1.05
N LYS A 32 5.72 -4.08 -0.16
CA LYS A 32 6.83 -3.75 -1.08
C LYS A 32 6.88 -2.25 -1.41
N ARG A 33 5.73 -1.61 -1.60
CA ARG A 33 5.65 -0.18 -1.92
C ARG A 33 5.87 0.71 -0.71
N ALA A 34 5.31 0.37 0.45
CA ALA A 34 5.50 1.10 1.70
C ALA A 34 6.96 1.09 2.16
N GLY A 35 7.63 -0.07 2.05
CA GLY A 35 9.07 -0.17 2.29
C GLY A 35 9.93 0.63 1.29
N SER A 36 9.44 0.82 0.06
CA SER A 36 10.14 1.62 -0.96
C SER A 36 9.80 3.12 -0.92
N ALA A 37 8.63 3.50 -0.41
CA ALA A 37 8.18 4.88 -0.30
C ALA A 37 8.89 5.66 0.84
N GLY A 38 9.54 4.95 1.76
CA GLY A 38 10.37 5.52 2.83
C GLY A 38 11.76 6.00 2.38
N THR A 39 12.22 5.62 1.19
CA THR A 39 13.54 6.03 0.68
C THR A 39 13.40 7.16 -0.31
N SER A 40 12.85 8.29 0.14
CA SER A 40 13.27 9.57 -0.43
C SER A 40 14.61 9.91 0.22
N PRO A 41 15.76 9.85 -0.49
CA PRO A 41 16.95 10.54 -0.04
C PRO A 41 16.65 12.04 -0.10
N LYS A 42 16.15 12.60 0.99
CA LYS A 42 15.96 14.04 1.11
C LYS A 42 17.34 14.70 1.15
N HIS A 43 17.61 15.36 0.03
CA HIS A 43 18.27 16.66 -0.07
C HIS A 43 19.80 16.64 -0.13
N GLY A 44 20.31 16.57 -1.36
CA GLY A 44 21.53 17.27 -1.70
C GLY A 44 21.38 18.74 -1.33
N LYS A 45 22.27 19.23 -0.47
CA LYS A 45 22.44 20.66 -0.20
C LYS A 45 23.93 20.94 -0.24
N ARG A 46 24.36 21.45 -1.40
CA ARG A 46 25.39 22.47 -1.66
C ARG A 46 26.77 22.26 -1.08
#